data_AF-A0A2M7NA53-F1
#
_entry.id   AF-A0A2M7NA53-F1
#
_cell.length_a   1.000
_cell.length_b   1.000
_cell.length_c   1.000
_cell.angle_alpha   90.00
_cell.angle_beta   90.00
_cell.angle_gamma   90.00
#
_symmetry.space_group_name_H-M   'P 1'
#
loop_
_entity.id
_entity.type
_entity.pdbx_description
1 polymer ?
#
loop_
_entity_poly.entity_id
_entity_poly.type
_entity_poly.pdbx_seq_one_letter_code
_entity_poly.pdbx_strand_id
1 'polypeptide(L)' 'MNHYWFLRHTRVFNLARKRKQYRLIAKEKKRLLTAGVDGETVRLLCRHMANLKNKQAESRWWSAHNKTLQKSLQFSDKGV' A
#
# COMPACT_ATOMS: atom_id res chain seq x y z
N MET A 1 0.25 -11.78 -0.62
CA MET A 1 1.73 -11.97 -0.61
C MET A 1 2.41 -10.62 -0.73
N ASN A 2 3.39 -10.28 0.12
CA ASN A 2 4.04 -8.97 0.14
C ASN A 2 5.17 -8.88 -0.92
N HIS A 3 4.89 -8.34 -2.11
CA HIS A 3 5.87 -8.17 -3.19
C HIS A 3 7.10 -7.33 -2.81
N TYR A 4 6.94 -6.38 -1.88
CA TYR A 4 8.05 -5.59 -1.35
C TYR A 4 9.02 -6.44 -0.51
N TRP A 5 8.52 -7.45 0.21
CA TRP A 5 9.38 -8.40 0.92
C TRP A 5 10.24 -9.21 -0.07
N PHE A 6 9.66 -9.66 -1.19
CA PHE A 6 10.42 -10.35 -2.22
C PHE A 6 11.48 -9.46 -2.85
N LEU A 7 11.20 -8.17 -3.08
CA LEU A 7 12.19 -7.21 -3.58
C LEU A 7 13.39 -7.09 -2.64
N ARG A 8 13.17 -7.03 -1.32
CA ARG A 8 14.25 -6.98 -0.32
C ARG A 8 15.17 -8.20 -0.36
N HIS A 9 14.61 -9.38 -0.61
CA HIS A 9 15.37 -10.63 -0.66
C HIS A 9 15.90 -10.96 -2.06
N THR A 10 15.63 -10.14 -3.07
CA THR A 10 16.08 -10.39 -4.44
C THR A 10 17.46 -9.76 -4.65
N ARG A 11 18.47 -10.61 -4.90
CA ARG A 11 19.85 -10.17 -5.20
C ARG A 11 19.89 -9.25 -6.43
N VAL A 12 20.90 -8.39 -6.48
CA VAL A 12 21.05 -7.34 -7.51
C VAL A 12 21.08 -7.87 -8.94
N PHE A 13 21.72 -9.02 -9.16
CA PHE A 13 21.85 -9.65 -10.48
C PHE A 13 20.55 -10.30 -10.98
N ASN A 14 19.55 -10.53 -10.12
CA ASN A 14 18.29 -11.18 -10.51
C ASN A 14 17.28 -10.14 -11.02
N LEU A 15 17.65 -9.46 -12.11
CA LEU A 15 16.89 -8.35 -12.69
C LEU A 15 15.50 -8.78 -13.20
N ALA A 16 15.39 -9.98 -13.78
CA ALA A 16 14.13 -10.51 -14.28
C ALA A 16 13.10 -10.66 -13.14
N ARG A 17 13.53 -11.22 -12.01
CA ARG A 17 12.69 -11.34 -10.81
C ARG A 17 12.33 -9.97 -10.23
N LYS A 18 13.27 -9.02 -10.16
CA LYS A 18 12.97 -7.63 -9.73
C LYS A 18 11.89 -6.99 -10.61
N ARG A 19 12.05 -7.05 -11.93
CA ARG A 19 11.08 -6.51 -12.90
C ARG A 19 9.70 -7.17 -12.73
N LYS A 20 9.65 -8.50 -12.53
CA LYS A 20 8.40 -9.21 -12.24
C LYS A 20 7.72 -8.67 -10.98
N GLN A 21 8.47 -8.48 -9.88
CA GLN A 21 7.90 -7.96 -8.64
C GLN A 21 7.40 -6.51 -8.79
N TYR A 22 8.12 -5.64 -9.49
CA TYR A 22 7.64 -4.27 -9.76
C TYR A 22 6.35 -4.26 -10.57
N ARG A 23 6.20 -5.14 -11.57
CA ARG A 23 4.94 -5.29 -12.33
C ARG A 23 3.78 -5.72 -11.43
N LEU A 24 4.02 -6.66 -10.52
CA LEU A 24 2.99 -7.12 -9.58
C LEU A 24 2.59 -6.02 -8.59
N ILE A 25 3.55 -5.24 -8.09
CA ILE A 25 3.28 -4.05 -7.26
C ILE A 25 2.45 -3.03 -8.03
N ALA A 26 2.78 -2.76 -9.30
CA ALA A 26 2.01 -1.84 -10.13
C ALA A 26 0.57 -2.32 -10.37
N LYS A 27 0.39 -3.62 -10.62
CA LYS A 27 -0.94 -4.24 -10.76
C LYS A 27 -1.75 -4.09 -9.47
N GLU A 28 -1.13 -4.31 -8.32
CA GLU A 28 -1.80 -4.18 -7.02
C GLU A 28 -2.18 -2.73 -6.69
N LYS A 29 -1.29 -1.78 -6.97
CA LYS A 29 -1.59 -0.34 -6.87
C LYS A 29 -2.81 0.02 -7.72
N LYS A 30 -2.83 -0.43 -8.98
CA LYS A 30 -3.97 -0.19 -9.88
C LYS A 30 -5.25 -0.81 -9.32
N ARG A 31 -5.20 -2.06 -8.82
CA ARG A 31 -6.34 -2.74 -8.20
C ARG A 31 -6.91 -1.95 -7.02
N LEU A 32 -6.05 -1.44 -6.13
CA LEU A 32 -6.48 -0.65 -4.97
C LEU A 32 -7.15 0.67 -5.39
N LEU A 33 -6.56 1.38 -6.35
CA LEU A 33 -7.15 2.60 -6.89
C LEU A 33 -8.50 2.33 -7.56
N THR A 34 -8.61 1.25 -8.34
CA THR A 34 -9.88 0.82 -8.96
C THR A 34 -10.93 0.40 -7.93
N ALA A 35 -10.51 -0.16 -6.79
CA ALA A 35 -11.40 -0.49 -5.68
C ALA A 35 -11.86 0.75 -4.87
N GLY A 36 -11.51 1.97 -5.29
CA GLY A 36 -11.90 3.21 -4.63
C GLY A 36 -11.03 3.57 -3.42
N VAL A 37 -9.89 2.92 -3.22
CA VAL A 37 -8.95 3.32 -2.16
C VAL A 37 -8.29 4.64 -2.54
N ASP A 38 -8.28 5.57 -1.59
CA ASP A 38 -7.64 6.87 -1.73
C ASP A 38 -6.15 6.74 -2.15
N GLY A 39 -5.75 7.57 -3.13
CA GLY A 39 -4.42 7.52 -3.72
C GLY A 39 -3.30 7.89 -2.74
N GLU A 40 -3.58 8.80 -1.79
CA GLU A 40 -2.64 9.16 -0.73
C GLU A 40 -2.38 7.97 0.20
N THR A 41 -3.45 7.29 0.59
CA THR A 41 -3.38 6.07 1.40
C THR A 41 -2.55 4.97 0.71
N VAL A 42 -2.76 4.76 -0.60
CA VAL A 42 -1.96 3.80 -1.40
C VAL A 42 -0.49 4.21 -1.46
N ARG A 43 -0.19 5.51 -1.62
CA ARG A 43 1.19 6.04 -1.63
C ARG A 43 1.89 5.80 -0.30
N LEU A 44 1.22 6.10 0.82
CA LEU A 44 1.76 5.90 2.16
C LEU A 44 1.97 4.42 2.47
N LEU A 45 1.04 3.56 2.09
CA LEU A 45 1.19 2.10 2.18
C LEU A 45 2.47 1.65 1.45
N CYS A 46 2.65 2.09 0.21
CA CYS A 46 3.82 1.72 -0.60
C CYS A 46 5.14 2.20 0.02
N ARG A 47 5.14 3.39 0.65
CA ARG A 47 6.31 3.94 1.35
C ARG A 47 6.64 3.13 2.60
N HIS A 48 5.64 2.79 3.42
CA HIS A 48 5.82 1.90 4.57
C HIS A 48 6.33 0.52 4.14
N MET A 49 5.72 -0.05 3.10
CA MET A 49 6.07 -1.39 2.60
C MET A 49 7.48 -1.47 2.01
N ALA A 50 7.99 -0.38 1.44
CA ALA A 50 9.37 -0.29 0.98
C ALA A 50 10.36 -0.41 2.16
N ASN A 51 10.07 0.23 3.29
CA ASN A 51 10.91 0.19 4.49
C ASN A 51 10.07 0.02 5.77
N LEU A 52 9.89 -1.23 6.19
CA LEU A 52 9.14 -1.57 7.40
C LEU A 52 9.78 -1.07 8.70
N LYS A 53 11.07 -0.71 8.69
CA LYS A 53 11.74 -0.15 9.88
C LYS A 53 11.40 1.32 10.12
N ASN A 54 10.76 1.98 9.15
CA ASN A 54 10.39 3.38 9.27
C ASN A 54 9.04 3.53 10.00
N LYS A 55 9.12 3.69 11.32
CA LYS A 55 7.95 3.90 12.21
C LYS A 55 7.11 5.13 11.83
N GLN A 56 7.72 6.17 11.28
CA GLN A 56 6.95 7.36 10.85
C GLN A 56 6.11 7.05 9.61
N ALA A 57 6.64 6.26 8.67
CA ALA A 57 5.89 5.85 7.48
C ALA A 57 4.72 4.94 7.86
N GLU A 58 4.91 4.06 8.84
CA GLU A 58 3.87 3.23 9.44
C GLU A 58 2.76 4.09 10.08
N SER A 59 3.13 4.99 10.99
CA SER A 59 2.19 5.88 11.68
C SER A 59 1.38 6.73 10.70
N ARG A 60 2.03 7.32 9.68
CA ARG A 60 1.33 8.11 8.65
C ARG A 60 0.35 7.27 7.84
N TRP A 61 0.74 6.07 7.45
CA TRP A 61 -0.15 5.15 6.73
C TRP A 61 -1.36 4.76 7.59
N TRP A 62 -1.13 4.39 8.86
CA TRP A 62 -2.19 4.01 9.79
C TRP A 62 -3.18 5.15 10.03
N SER A 63 -2.69 6.36 10.26
CA SER A 63 -3.53 7.55 10.43
C SER A 63 -4.37 7.85 9.18
N ALA A 64 -3.79 7.75 7.98
CA ALA A 64 -4.53 7.94 6.73
C ALA A 64 -5.61 6.86 6.54
N HIS A 65 -5.27 5.60 6.83
CA HIS A 65 -6.20 4.48 6.73
C HIS A 65 -7.38 4.62 7.71
N ASN A 66 -7.11 4.94 8.98
CA ASN A 66 -8.14 5.12 10.00
C ASN A 66 -9.07 6.28 9.70
N LYS A 67 -8.55 7.39 9.16
CA LYS A 67 -9.38 8.52 8.73
C LYS A 67 -10.37 8.09 7.64
N THR A 68 -9.91 7.28 6.68
CA THR A 68 -10.78 6.72 5.64
C THR A 68 -11.84 5.78 6.21
N LEU A 69 -11.46 4.93 7.16
CA LEU A 69 -12.39 4.02 7.84
C LEU A 69 -13.46 4.78 8.66
N GLN A 70 -13.05 5.74 9.48
CA GLN A 70 -13.96 6.59 10.26
C GLN A 70 -14.93 7.33 9.33
N LYS A 71 -14.43 7.85 8.20
CA LYS A 71 -15.28 8.49 7.20
C LYS A 71 -16.31 7.49 6.67
N SER A 72 -15.90 6.29 6.26
CA SER A 72 -16.83 5.26 5.76
C SER A 72 -17.90 4.85 6.79
N LEU A 73 -17.53 4.72 8.06
CA LEU A 73 -18.48 4.40 9.14
C LEU A 73 -19.51 5.52 9.36
N GLN A 74 -19.08 6.78 9.33
CA GLN A 74 -19.99 7.94 9.45
C GLN A 74 -20.97 8.10 8.28
N PHE A 75 -20.68 7.52 7.10
CA PHE A 75 -21.61 7.49 5.98
C PHE A 75 -22.67 6.39 6.13
N SER A 76 -22.35 5.26 6.77
CA SER A 76 -23.31 4.18 7.02
C SER A 76 -24.36 4.56 8.08
N ASP A 77 -23.99 5.31 9.12
CA ASP A 77 -24.92 5.75 10.18
C ASP A 77 -25.92 6.82 9.73
N LYS A 78 -25.69 7.46 8.57
CA LYS A 78 -26.56 8.52 8.02
C LYS A 78 -27.54 8.03 6.96
N GLY A 79 -27.53 6.73 6.66
CA GLY A 79 -28.51 6.09 5.78
C GLY A 79 -29.72 5.59 6.57
N VAL A 80 -30.62 6.51 6.93
CA VAL A 80 -32.05 6.25 7.20
C VAL A 80 -32.83 6.78 6.01
#